data_AF-A0A1F9IH41-F1
#
_entry.id   AF-A0A1F9IH41-F1
#
_cell.length_a   1.000
_cell.length_b   1.000
_cell.length_c   1.000
_cell.angle_alpha   90.00
_cell.angle_beta   90.00
_cell.angle_gamma   90.00
#
_symmetry.space_group_name_H-M   'P 1'
#
loop_
_entity.id
_entity.type
_entity.pdbx_description
1 polymer ?
#
loop_
_entity_poly.entity_id
_entity_poly.type
_entity_poly.pdbx_seq_one_letter_code
_entity_poly.pdbx_strand_id
1 'polypeptide(L)' 'MVFILTVLGVFFIIEGIPYLAFPAKAKEWAALMHGVPERTLRIIGASTVAFGLLVLAAMVLSGRL' A
#
# COMPACT_ATOMS: atom_id res chain seq x y z
N MET A 1 7.29 -18.20 -8.13
CA MET A 1 8.18 -17.01 -8.12
C MET A 1 7.71 -15.94 -9.12
N VAL A 2 7.37 -16.30 -10.36
CA VAL A 2 6.87 -15.34 -11.37
C VAL A 2 5.67 -14.54 -10.88
N PHE A 3 4.66 -15.17 -10.28
CA PHE A 3 3.46 -14.48 -9.77
C PHE A 3 3.78 -13.34 -8.79
N ILE A 4 4.62 -13.61 -7.78
CA ILE A 4 5.01 -12.60 -6.78
C ILE A 4 5.75 -11.44 -7.45
N LEU A 5 6.66 -11.73 -8.38
CA LEU A 5 7.40 -10.72 -9.12
C LEU A 5 6.49 -9.89 -10.04
N THR A 6 5.48 -10.51 -10.65
CA THR A 6 4.47 -9.80 -11.46
C THR A 6 3.63 -8.85 -10.62
N VAL A 7 3.11 -9.32 -9.48
CA VAL A 7 2.33 -8.48 -8.55
C VAL A 7 3.20 -7.32 -8.02
N LEU A 8 4.45 -7.61 -7.67
CA LEU A 8 5.41 -6.59 -7.24
C LEU A 8 5.69 -5.56 -8.35
N GLY A 9 5.84 -6.01 -9.60
CA GLY A 9 6.02 -5.12 -10.75
C GLY A 9 4.82 -4.20 -10.98
N VAL A 10 3.60 -4.73 -10.89
CA VAL A 10 2.37 -3.94 -10.99
C VAL A 10 2.27 -2.91 -9.85
N PHE A 11 2.63 -3.31 -8.63
CA PHE A 11 2.67 -2.41 -7.47
C PHE A 11 3.61 -1.22 -7.72
N PHE A 12 4.82 -1.46 -8.24
CA PHE A 12 5.75 -0.39 -8.59
C PHE A 12 5.24 0.53 -9.71
N ILE A 13 4.52 0.00 -10.70
CA ILE A 13 3.91 0.84 -11.75
C ILE A 13 2.87 1.77 -11.12
N ILE A 14 1.96 1.24 -10.30
CA ILE A 14 0.90 2.03 -9.65
C ILE A 14 1.50 3.12 -8.76
N GLU A 15 2.46 2.76 -7.90
CA GLU A 15 3.16 3.71 -7.04
C GLU A 15 4.01 4.71 -7.83
N GLY A 16 4.58 4.29 -8.97
CA GLY A 16 5.42 5.13 -9.82
C GLY A 16 4.66 6.21 -10.59
N ILE A 17 3.39 5.96 -10.96
CA ILE A 17 2.58 6.89 -11.75
C ILE A 17 2.43 8.27 -11.09
N PRO A 18 2.06 8.41 -9.80
CA PRO A 18 2.01 9.70 -9.13
C PRO A 18 3.30 10.51 -9.25
N TYR A 19 4.47 9.86 -9.13
CA TYR A 19 5.78 10.54 -9.24
C TYR A 19 6.11 10.94 -10.68
N LEU A 20 5.76 10.11 -11.66
CA LEU A 20 6.03 10.36 -13.07
C LEU A 20 5.09 11.41 -13.68
N ALA A 21 3.78 11.26 -13.46
CA ALA A 21 2.76 12.11 -14.08
C ALA A 21 2.47 13.39 -13.28
N PHE A 22 2.55 13.35 -11.95
CA PHE A 22 2.14 14.46 -11.07
C PHE A 22 3.13 14.71 -9.91
N PRO A 23 4.42 14.97 -10.18
CA PRO A 23 5.46 15.05 -9.16
C PRO A 23 5.21 16.12 -8.09
N ALA A 24 4.57 17.24 -8.44
CA ALA A 24 4.23 18.29 -7.47
C ALA A 24 3.19 17.80 -6.44
N LYS A 25 2.16 17.08 -6.91
CA LYS A 25 1.11 16.51 -6.05
C LYS A 25 1.66 15.39 -5.16
N ALA A 26 2.56 14.56 -5.68
CA ALA A 26 3.26 13.55 -4.89
C ALA A 26 4.06 14.17 -3.73
N LYS A 27 4.78 15.28 -3.97
CA LYS A 27 5.49 16.03 -2.91
C LYS A 27 4.55 16.62 -1.87
N GLU A 28 3.41 17.19 -2.31
CA GLU A 28 2.39 17.72 -1.42
C GLU A 28 1.84 16.63 -0.49
N TRP A 29 1.51 15.44 -1.01
CA TRP A 29 1.05 14.32 -0.21
C TRP A 29 2.10 13.81 0.79
N ALA A 30 3.37 13.75 0.37
CA ALA A 30 4.46 13.40 1.27
C ALA A 30 4.60 14.43 2.40
N ALA A 31 4.46 15.72 2.08
CA ALA A 31 4.54 16.79 3.09
C ALA A 31 3.39 16.69 4.11
N LEU A 32 2.18 16.32 3.68
CA LEU A 32 1.04 16.11 4.58
C LEU A 32 1.33 15.04 5.65
N MET A 33 2.13 14.02 5.33
CA MET A 33 2.48 12.96 6.29
C MET A 33 3.27 13.48 7.50
N HIS A 34 4.07 14.54 7.33
CA HIS A 34 4.80 15.15 8.45
C HIS A 34 3.88 15.82 9.47
N GLY A 35 2.69 16.27 9.05
CA GLY A 35 1.70 16.88 9.94
C GLY A 35 0.86 15.86 10.72
N VAL A 36 0.92 14.58 10.34
CA VAL A 36 0.14 13.53 10.99
C VAL A 36 0.87 13.03 12.24
N PRO A 37 0.23 13.00 13.43
CA PRO A 37 0.84 12.45 14.63
C PRO A 37 1.28 11.00 14.45
N GLU A 38 2.44 10.65 15.02
CA GLU A 38 3.01 9.30 14.89
C GLU A 38 2.04 8.20 15.34
N ARG A 39 1.27 8.44 16.42
CA ARG A 39 0.22 7.53 16.88
C ARG A 39 -0.82 7.25 15.80
N THR A 40 -1.25 8.27 15.07
CA THR A 40 -2.24 8.14 13.99
C THR A 40 -1.66 7.35 12.83
N LEU A 41 -0.42 7.63 12.42
CA LEU A 41 0.27 6.85 11.39
C LEU A 41 0.41 5.38 11.79
N ARG A 42 0.74 5.08 13.06
CA ARG A 42 0.80 3.71 13.58
C ARG A 42 -0.55 3.01 13.52
N ILE A 43 -1.65 3.69 13.86
CA ILE A 43 -3.01 3.12 13.78
C ILE A 43 -3.39 2.85 12.32
N ILE A 44 -3.12 3.78 11.41
CA ILE A 44 -3.37 3.60 9.98
C ILE A 44 -2.59 2.38 9.48
N GLY A 45 -1.28 2.32 9.73
CA GLY A 45 -0.43 1.21 9.32
C GLY A 45 -0.89 -0.13 9.89
N ALA A 46 -1.20 -0.19 11.20
CA ALA A 46 -1.71 -1.40 11.84
C ALA A 46 -3.05 -1.85 11.24
N SER A 47 -3.95 -0.90 10.94
CA SER A 47 -5.24 -1.19 10.31
C SER A 47 -5.08 -1.71 8.89
N THR A 48 -4.19 -1.11 8.09
CA THR A 48 -3.88 -1.57 6.73
C THR A 48 -3.28 -2.97 6.73
N VAL A 49 -2.33 -3.26 7.64
CA VAL A 49 -1.74 -4.61 7.78
C VAL A 49 -2.80 -5.61 8.22
N ALA A 50 -3.61 -5.29 9.23
CA ALA A 50 -4.67 -6.17 9.71
C ALA A 50 -5.69 -6.48 8.60
N PHE A 51 -6.09 -5.47 7.82
CA PHE A 51 -6.98 -5.67 6.68
C PHE A 51 -6.36 -6.60 5.61
N GLY A 52 -5.08 -6.39 5.26
CA GLY A 52 -4.38 -7.27 4.33
C GLY A 52 -4.33 -8.72 4.81
N LEU A 53 -4.07 -8.94 6.10
CA LEU A 53 -4.10 -10.25 6.72
C LEU A 53 -5.49 -10.89 6.67
N LEU A 54 -6.55 -10.12 6.93
CA LEU A 54 -7.93 -10.60 6.84
C LEU A 54 -8.29 -11.03 5.42
N VAL A 55 -7.92 -10.25 4.41
CA VAL A 55 -8.15 -10.61 3.00
C VAL A 55 -7.40 -11.88 2.64
N LEU A 56 -6.12 -11.99 3.04
CA LEU A 56 -5.33 -13.19 2.80
C LEU A 56 -5.94 -14.42 3.50
N ALA A 57 -6.32 -14.28 4.77
CA ALA A 57 -6.96 -15.36 5.52
C ALA A 57 -8.28 -15.79 4.88
N ALA A 58 -9.11 -14.84 4.44
CA ALA A 58 -10.36 -15.15 3.75
C ALA A 58 -10.13 -15.91 2.43
N MET A 59 -9.12 -15.52 1.65
CA MET A 59 -8.77 -16.20 0.42
C MET A 59 -8.29 -17.64 0.68
N VAL A 60 -7.45 -17.84 1.70
CA VAL A 60 -6.98 -19.17 2.12
C VAL A 60 -8.14 -20.05 2.60
N LEU A 61 -9.03 -19.53 3.47
CA LEU A 61 -10.19 -20.27 3.96
C LEU A 61 -11.19 -20.64 2.86
N SER A 62 -11.26 -19.84 1.79
CA SER A 62 -12.10 -20.12 0.62
C SER A 62 -11.51 -21.15 -0.36
N GLY A 63 -10.30 -21.65 -0.10
CA GLY A 63 -9.58 -22.57 -0.99
C GLY A 63 -9.18 -21.96 -2.34
N ARG A 64 -9.12 -20.62 -2.41
CA ARG A 64 -8.77 -19.85 -3.63
C ARG A 64 -7.27 -19.53 -3.73
N LEU A 65 -6.50 -19.90 -2.71
CA LEU A 65 -5.04 -19.85 -2.64
C LEU A 65 -4.48 -21.21 -2.25
#